data_AF-A0A1C4WA96-F1
#
_entry.id   AF-A0A1C4WA96-F1
#
_cell.length_a   1.000
_cell.length_b   1.000
_cell.length_c   1.000
_cell.angle_alpha   90.00
_cell.angle_beta   90.00
_cell.angle_gamma   90.00
#
_symmetry.space_group_name_H-M   'P 1'
#
loop_
_entity.id
_entity.type
_entity.pdbx_description
1 polymer ?
#
loop_
_entity_poly.entity_id
_entity_poly.type
_entity_poly.pdbx_seq_one_letter_code
_entity_poly.pdbx_strand_id
1 'polypeptide(L)'
;MAERACGRGVATDGVRRVLGLARDPYGLRRLVASADRENAGSLGVLRRTGFTAVGEVLLDGRPGVRHVRELGCDQARPPIG
;
A
#
# COMPACT_ATOMS: atom_id res chain seq x y z
N MET A 1 4.21 17.24 17.10
CA MET A 1 5.31 17.41 16.11
C MET A 1 5.88 16.06 15.70
N ALA A 2 5.14 15.30 14.88
CA ALA A 2 5.59 14.01 14.33
C ALA A 2 5.64 14.07 12.79
N GLU A 3 5.94 15.24 12.23
CA GLU A 3 5.79 15.53 10.79
C GLU A 3 7.09 15.40 9.98
N ARG A 4 8.16 14.89 10.59
CA ARG A 4 9.42 14.71 9.86
C ARG A 4 9.47 13.30 9.29
N ALA A 5 8.86 13.15 8.12
CA ALA A 5 9.09 12.07 7.17
C ALA A 5 10.55 12.06 6.68
N CYS A 6 11.49 11.88 7.61
CA CYS A 6 12.85 11.47 7.32
C CYS A 6 12.80 10.01 6.87
N GLY A 7 12.43 9.77 5.60
CA GLY A 7 12.24 8.40 5.13
C GLY A 7 11.40 8.22 3.89
N ARG A 8 11.42 9.16 2.93
CA ARG A 8 10.71 8.97 1.64
C ARG A 8 11.14 7.66 0.94
N GLY A 9 12.39 7.23 1.14
CA GLY A 9 12.90 5.90 0.78
C GLY A 9 12.39 4.82 1.74
N VAL A 10 12.64 4.96 3.05
CA VAL A 10 12.32 3.95 4.08
C VAL A 10 10.86 3.51 4.08
N ALA A 11 9.91 4.44 3.97
CA ALA A 11 8.49 4.09 3.94
C ALA A 11 8.13 3.32 2.65
N THR A 12 8.69 3.72 1.51
CA THR A 12 8.48 3.05 0.23
C THR A 12 9.14 1.67 0.20
N ASP A 13 10.36 1.56 0.71
CA ASP A 13 11.12 0.31 0.81
C ASP A 13 10.50 -0.65 1.82
N GLY A 14 9.99 -0.14 2.94
CA GLY A 14 9.21 -0.92 3.91
C GLY A 14 7.99 -1.55 3.25
N VAL A 15 7.22 -0.75 2.50
CA VAL A 15 6.06 -1.27 1.75
C VAL A 15 6.48 -2.28 0.68
N ARG A 16 7.56 -2.03 -0.07
CA ARG A 16 8.12 -3.00 -1.05
C ARG A 16 8.57 -4.30 -0.41
N ARG A 17 9.18 -4.25 0.78
CA ARG A 17 9.59 -5.43 1.52
C ARG A 17 8.40 -6.22 2.05
N VAL A 18 7.36 -5.53 2.55
CA VAL A 18 6.07 -6.15 2.93
C VAL A 18 5.41 -6.81 1.71
N LEU A 19 5.44 -6.17 0.55
CA LEU A 19 4.92 -6.75 -0.70
C LEU A 19 5.69 -8.02 -1.12
N GLY A 20 7.02 -8.03 -0.98
CA GLY A 20 7.86 -9.21 -1.23
C GLY A 20 7.56 -10.36 -0.28
N LEU A 21 7.49 -10.08 1.02
CA LEU A 21 7.12 -11.06 2.05
C LEU A 21 5.67 -11.56 1.88
N ALA A 22 4.75 -10.70 1.48
CA ALA A 22 3.36 -11.11 1.28
C ALA A 22 3.22 -12.07 0.09
N ARG A 23 4.01 -11.87 -0.97
CA ARG A 23 4.01 -12.74 -2.15
C ARG A 23 4.69 -14.08 -1.92
N ASP A 24 5.82 -14.09 -1.22
CA ASP A 24 6.75 -15.22 -1.22
C ASP A 24 6.40 -16.25 -0.12
N PRO A 25 6.51 -15.94 1.20
CA PRO A 25 6.12 -16.89 2.25
C PRO A 25 4.61 -17.00 2.52
N TYR A 26 3.80 -15.97 2.25
CA TYR A 26 2.39 -15.97 2.68
C TYR A 26 1.37 -16.23 1.55
N GLY A 27 1.77 -16.22 0.27
CA GLY A 27 0.86 -16.41 -0.87
C GLY A 27 -0.32 -15.41 -0.90
N LEU A 28 -0.16 -14.23 -0.29
CA LEU A 28 -1.23 -13.25 -0.16
C LEU A 28 -1.59 -12.69 -1.53
N ARG A 29 -2.86 -12.83 -1.90
CA ARG A 29 -3.40 -12.31 -3.17
C ARG A 29 -3.73 -10.82 -3.13
N ARG A 30 -3.82 -10.25 -1.93
CA ARG A 30 -4.26 -8.87 -1.70
C ARG A 30 -3.61 -8.30 -0.44
N LEU A 31 -3.14 -7.06 -0.52
CA LEU A 31 -2.80 -6.24 0.64
C LEU A 31 -3.78 -5.08 0.78
N VAL A 32 -4.02 -4.72 2.03
CA VAL A 32 -4.87 -3.60 2.42
C VAL A 32 -4.04 -2.72 3.33
N ALA A 33 -4.05 -1.42 3.07
CA ALA A 33 -3.41 -0.42 3.90
C ALA A 33 -4.37 0.76 4.12
N SER A 34 -4.53 1.18 5.36
CA SER A 34 -5.37 2.32 5.71
C SER A 34 -4.47 3.43 6.23
N ALA A 35 -4.71 4.66 5.79
CA ALA A 35 -3.94 5.82 6.22
C ALA A 35 -4.87 7.01 6.48
N ASP A 36 -4.56 7.83 7.49
CA ASP A 36 -5.28 9.08 7.72
C ASP A 36 -5.29 9.97 6.47
N ARG A 37 -6.43 10.62 6.22
CA ARG A 37 -6.59 11.52 5.07
C ARG A 37 -5.66 12.72 5.15
N GLU A 38 -5.29 13.13 6.37
CA GLU A 38 -4.38 14.26 6.63
C GLU A 38 -2.90 13.85 6.54
N ASN A 39 -2.61 12.55 6.52
CA ASN A 39 -1.24 12.05 6.39
C ASN A 39 -0.82 11.97 4.91
N ALA A 40 -0.54 13.14 4.34
CA ALA A 40 -0.11 13.29 2.95
C ALA A 40 1.13 12.45 2.60
N GLY A 41 2.01 12.20 3.58
CA GLY A 41 3.19 11.34 3.43
C GLY A 41 2.81 9.88 3.15
N SER A 42 1.97 9.30 4.00
CA SER A 42 1.46 7.93 3.84
C SER A 42 0.64 7.77 2.57
N LEU A 43 -0.24 8.73 2.26
CA LEU A 43 -1.01 8.71 1.01
C LEU A 43 -0.11 8.78 -0.23
N GLY A 44 0.97 9.56 -0.17
CA GLY A 44 1.97 9.65 -1.23
C GLY A 44 2.71 8.33 -1.46
N VAL A 45 3.07 7.62 -0.38
CA VAL A 45 3.71 6.30 -0.45
C VAL A 45 2.74 5.25 -1.01
N LEU A 46 1.50 5.20 -0.54
CA LEU A 46 0.48 4.25 -1.02
C LEU A 46 0.22 4.42 -2.52
N ARG A 47 0.03 5.66 -2.98
CA ARG A 47 -0.13 5.98 -4.41
C ARG A 47 1.10 5.55 -5.23
N ARG A 48 2.31 5.85 -4.77
CA ARG A 48 3.57 5.47 -5.46
C ARG A 48 3.82 3.96 -5.49
N THR A 49 3.31 3.25 -4.49
CA THR A 49 3.48 1.79 -4.37
C THR A 49 2.34 1.02 -5.04
N GLY A 50 1.48 1.69 -5.81
CA GLY A 50 0.43 1.03 -6.61
C GLY A 50 -0.77 0.55 -5.80
N PHE A 51 -1.01 1.13 -4.62
CA PHE A 51 -2.25 0.91 -3.89
C PHE A 51 -3.35 1.84 -4.43
N THR A 52 -4.53 1.28 -4.62
CA THR A 52 -5.72 2.00 -5.08
C THR A 52 -6.60 2.35 -3.89
N ALA A 53 -7.00 3.61 -3.75
CA ALA A 53 -7.98 4.02 -2.74
C ALA A 53 -9.32 3.35 -3.05
N VAL A 54 -9.86 2.59 -2.10
CA VAL A 54 -11.14 1.86 -2.26
C VAL A 54 -12.29 2.50 -1.46
N GLY A 55 -11.98 3.45 -0.59
CA GLY A 55 -12.99 4.17 0.19
C GLY A 55 -12.43 4.74 1.48
N GLU A 56 -13.26 5.50 2.19
CA GLU A 56 -12.93 6.05 3.49
C GLU A 56 -13.19 5.01 4.59
N VAL A 57 -12.37 5.06 5.65
CA VAL A 57 -12.45 4.17 6.82
C VAL A 57 -12.15 4.97 8.07
N LEU A 58 -12.80 4.63 9.18
CA LEU A 58 -12.46 5.19 10.48
C LEU A 58 -11.25 4.44 11.06
N LEU A 59 -10.10 5.11 11.16
CA LEU A 59 -8.95 4.62 11.93
C LEU A 59 -8.99 5.29 13.29
N ASP A 60 -9.20 4.52 14.36
CA ASP A 60 -9.19 5.03 15.74
C ASP A 60 -10.10 6.26 15.96
N GLY A 61 -11.26 6.27 15.30
CA GLY A 61 -12.23 7.37 15.35
C GLY A 61 -11.90 8.57 14.45
N ARG A 62 -10.82 8.50 13.66
CA ARG A 62 -10.42 9.53 12.69
C ARG A 62 -10.71 9.08 11.26
N PRO A 63 -11.08 10.02 10.37
CA PRO A 63 -11.34 9.70 8.97
C PRO A 63 -10.03 9.44 8.23
N GLY A 64 -9.87 8.21 7.75
CA GLY A 64 -8.79 7.83 6.85
C GLY A 64 -9.31 7.23 5.56
N VAL A 65 -8.36 6.86 4.72
CA VAL A 65 -8.59 6.31 3.40
C VAL A 65 -7.98 4.92 3.35
N ARG A 66 -8.84 3.95 3.05
CA ARG A 66 -8.45 2.57 2.81
C ARG A 66 -7.96 2.45 1.39
N HIS A 67 -6.79 1.84 1.24
CA HIS A 67 -6.23 1.49 -0.04
C HIS A 67 -5.99 -0.01 -0.13
N VAL A 68 -6.15 -0.55 -1.32
CA VAL A 68 -5.98 -1.97 -1.61
C VAL A 68 -5.03 -2.11 -2.78
N ARG A 69 -4.10 -3.06 -2.67
CA ARG A 69 -3.27 -3.51 -3.78
C ARG A 69 -3.46 -4.99 -3.95
N GLU A 70 -3.85 -5.39 -5.15
CA GLU A 70 -3.85 -6.81 -5.51
C GLU A 70 -2.41 -7.23 -5.78
N LEU A 71 -2.00 -8.27 -5.07
CA LEU A 71 -0.67 -8.87 -5.16
C LEU A 71 -0.62 -10.05 -6.11
N GLY A 72 -1.80 -10.48 -6.59
CA GLY A 72 -2.02 -11.63 -7.45
C GLY A 72 -0.89 -11.84 -8.43
N CYS A 73 -0.58 -13.13 -8.64
CA CYS A 73 0.43 -13.58 -9.59
C CYS A 73 0.45 -12.65 -10.79
N ASP A 74 1.66 -12.21 -11.15
CA ASP A 74 1.89 -11.57 -12.42
C ASP A 74 1.15 -12.38 -13.50
N GLN A 75 0.00 -11.89 -13.95
CA GLN A 75 -0.58 -12.36 -15.18
C GLN A 75 0.05 -11.52 -16.27
N ALA A 76 1.37 -11.68 -16.47
CA ALA A 76 1.85 -11.85 -17.83
C ALA A 76 1.14 -13.08 -18.38
N ARG A 77 -0.10 -12.89 -18.86
CA ARG A 77 -0.66 -13.79 -19.84
C ARG A 77 0.16 -13.53 -21.11
N PRO A 78 1.04 -14.43 -21.57
CA PRO A 78 1.55 -14.28 -22.92
C PRO A 78 0.34 -14.28 -23.85
N PRO A 79 0.28 -13.40 -24.87
CA PRO A 79 -0.72 -13.55 -25.91
C PRO A 79 -0.53 -14.95 -26.50
N ILE A 80 -1.55 -15.78 -26.37
CA ILE A 80 -1.71 -16.92 -27.26
C ILE A 80 -2.00 -16.34 -28.64
N GLY A 81 -1.05 -16.49 -29.56
CA GLY A 81 -1.13 -15.98 -30.93
C GLY A 81 0.22 -16.09 -31.61
#